data_AF-A0A1W2BP57-F1
#
_entry.id   AF-A0A1W2BP57-F1
#
_cell.length_a   1.000
_cell.length_b   1.000
_cell.length_c   1.000
_cell.angle_alpha   90.00
_cell.angle_beta   90.00
_cell.angle_gamma   90.00
#
_symmetry.space_group_name_H-M   'P 1'
#
loop_
_entity.id
_entity.type
_entity.pdbx_description
1 polymer ?
#
loop_
_entity_poly.entity_id
_entity_poly.type
_entity_poly.pdbx_seq_one_letter_code
_entity_poly.pdbx_strand_id
1 'polypeptide(L)'
;MKKIYTLILAVSSLAATAQTTNTFPTTGNVGIGTTSPAAKLSFNEVNDGTNGPDGITWYNTAPLNYGIYRTPGPWTAPAYQQLRLQWDTGIILYPGYGHSKSFVDVQGDGLRVTSGNVGIGTEAPAAKLDVFVPASTFTNNIKFGDATPAYLASGNSGIYLSNNTGNQLFMIQHTGNVGIGTMTPNSKLAVNGNIRAHEIKVETANWPDYVFAKDYELPTLQETEKHIKDKGHLPGIPSAAEVKANGVDLGEMNAKLLQKIEELTLHLIEQNKKFEAKISAQQQEIDLLKRNRK
;
A
#
# COMPACT_ATOMS: atom_id res chain seq x y z
N MET A 1 -66.54 -64.35 69.61
CA MET A 1 -66.51 -62.88 69.75
C MET A 1 -65.29 -62.35 68.98
N LYS A 2 -65.50 -61.29 68.17
CA LYS A 2 -64.58 -60.40 67.38
C LYS A 2 -63.07 -60.43 67.80
N LYS A 3 -62.05 -60.31 66.92
CA LYS A 3 -61.63 -59.18 66.03
C LYS A 3 -60.40 -59.61 65.17
N ILE A 4 -60.35 -59.45 63.83
CA ILE A 4 -59.85 -58.33 62.97
C ILE A 4 -58.42 -58.51 62.40
N TYR A 5 -58.35 -58.66 61.07
CA TYR A 5 -57.46 -58.16 59.97
C TYR A 5 -55.96 -57.86 60.22
N THR A 6 -55.01 -58.48 59.49
CA THR A 6 -54.49 -58.24 58.10
C THR A 6 -53.43 -57.13 58.00
N LEU A 7 -52.24 -57.45 57.46
CA LEU A 7 -51.67 -56.89 56.20
C LEU A 7 -50.12 -56.98 56.21
N ILE A 8 -49.55 -57.78 55.31
CA ILE A 8 -48.11 -57.82 55.01
C ILE A 8 -47.89 -56.91 53.80
N LEU A 9 -47.13 -55.83 53.97
CA LEU A 9 -46.66 -54.99 52.86
C LEU A 9 -45.25 -55.44 52.46
N ALA A 10 -45.11 -55.95 51.23
CA ALA A 10 -43.83 -56.11 50.56
C ALA A 10 -43.41 -54.77 49.95
N VAL A 11 -42.29 -54.23 50.39
CA VAL A 11 -41.68 -53.02 49.82
C VAL A 11 -40.67 -53.45 48.76
N SER A 12 -41.04 -53.34 47.48
CA SER A 12 -40.11 -53.44 46.36
C SER A 12 -39.36 -52.11 46.21
N SER A 13 -38.04 -52.12 46.36
CA SER A 13 -37.19 -50.95 46.10
C SER A 13 -36.96 -50.79 44.60
N LEU A 14 -37.66 -49.82 43.98
CA LEU A 14 -37.24 -49.26 42.70
C LEU A 14 -35.98 -48.41 42.94
N ALA A 15 -34.84 -48.83 42.39
CA ALA A 15 -33.68 -47.96 42.26
C ALA A 15 -33.98 -46.93 41.15
N ALA A 16 -34.59 -45.80 41.52
CA ALA A 16 -34.65 -44.64 40.65
C ALA A 16 -33.23 -44.09 40.51
N THR A 17 -32.66 -44.14 39.31
CA THR A 17 -31.51 -43.31 38.95
C THR A 17 -31.99 -41.87 38.97
N ALA A 18 -31.92 -41.22 40.12
CA ALA A 18 -32.16 -39.80 40.23
C ALA A 18 -31.09 -39.08 39.41
N GLN A 19 -31.41 -38.65 38.20
CA GLN A 19 -30.68 -37.55 37.59
C GLN A 19 -30.93 -36.34 38.49
N THR A 20 -29.97 -36.04 39.36
CA THR A 20 -30.02 -34.87 40.23
C THR A 20 -29.86 -33.62 39.36
N THR A 21 -30.97 -33.07 38.88
CA THR A 21 -30.97 -31.68 38.41
C THR A 21 -31.00 -30.78 39.63
N ASN A 22 -30.03 -29.88 39.76
CA ASN A 22 -30.08 -28.83 40.77
C ASN A 22 -31.30 -27.93 40.49
N THR A 23 -32.35 -28.09 41.28
CA THR A 23 -33.53 -27.21 41.22
C THR A 23 -33.25 -25.99 42.09
N PHE A 24 -32.92 -24.85 41.47
CA PHE A 24 -32.73 -23.60 42.19
C PHE A 24 -34.08 -23.01 42.64
N PRO A 25 -34.13 -22.27 43.77
CA PRO A 25 -35.34 -21.58 44.20
C PRO A 25 -35.84 -20.60 43.13
N THR A 26 -37.15 -20.33 43.10
CA THR A 26 -37.77 -19.42 42.10
C THR A 26 -37.36 -17.96 42.28
N THR A 27 -36.70 -17.61 43.40
CA THR A 27 -36.15 -16.29 43.70
C THR A 27 -34.78 -16.41 44.37
N GLY A 28 -34.07 -15.29 44.50
CA GLY A 28 -32.70 -15.25 45.04
C GLY A 28 -31.63 -15.23 43.96
N ASN A 29 -30.37 -15.29 44.41
CA ASN A 29 -29.18 -15.30 43.58
C ASN A 29 -28.50 -16.67 43.74
N VAL A 30 -27.93 -17.21 42.67
CA VAL A 30 -27.19 -18.48 42.69
C VAL A 30 -25.71 -18.19 42.85
N GLY A 31 -25.09 -18.77 43.88
CA GLY A 31 -23.64 -18.74 44.09
C GLY A 31 -23.03 -20.10 43.82
N ILE A 32 -22.01 -20.16 42.97
CA ILE A 32 -21.13 -21.32 42.83
C ILE A 32 -19.81 -20.94 43.51
N GLY A 33 -19.44 -21.67 44.58
CA GLY A 33 -18.25 -21.37 45.39
C GLY A 33 -18.40 -20.19 46.36
N THR A 34 -19.58 -19.58 46.51
CA THR A 34 -19.87 -18.50 47.48
C THR A 34 -21.23 -18.65 48.11
N THR A 35 -21.33 -18.28 49.40
CA THR A 35 -22.58 -18.18 50.15
C THR A 35 -23.23 -16.80 50.06
N SER A 36 -22.56 -15.81 49.46
CA SER A 36 -23.01 -14.41 49.36
C SER A 36 -22.96 -13.90 47.91
N PRO A 37 -23.80 -14.42 47.00
CA PRO A 37 -23.78 -14.03 45.59
C PRO A 37 -24.28 -12.60 45.35
N ALA A 38 -23.42 -11.75 44.79
CA ALA A 38 -23.69 -10.34 44.50
C ALA A 38 -24.55 -10.10 43.24
N ALA A 39 -24.65 -11.10 42.36
CA ALA A 39 -25.47 -11.08 41.16
C ALA A 39 -26.32 -12.35 41.04
N LYS A 40 -27.32 -12.35 40.14
CA LYS A 40 -28.25 -13.47 39.91
C LYS A 40 -27.55 -14.82 39.70
N LEU A 41 -26.38 -14.79 39.08
CA LEU A 41 -25.43 -15.88 39.07
C LEU A 41 -24.06 -15.30 39.42
N SER A 42 -23.45 -15.81 40.49
CA SER A 42 -22.12 -15.42 40.96
C SER A 42 -21.22 -16.65 41.04
N PHE A 43 -19.98 -16.51 40.58
CA PHE A 43 -18.94 -17.50 40.77
C PHE A 43 -17.91 -16.91 41.74
N ASN A 44 -17.47 -17.69 42.71
CA ASN A 44 -16.35 -17.33 43.57
C ASN A 44 -15.33 -18.46 43.49
N GLU A 45 -14.09 -18.12 43.14
CA GLU A 45 -12.98 -19.05 42.89
C GLU A 45 -13.39 -20.24 42.01
N VAL A 46 -13.36 -20.06 40.69
CA VAL A 46 -13.57 -21.17 39.73
C VAL A 46 -12.42 -22.20 39.71
N ASN A 47 -11.36 -21.98 40.49
CA ASN A 47 -10.18 -22.84 40.59
C ASN A 47 -10.51 -24.10 41.41
N ASP A 48 -10.39 -25.29 40.80
CA ASP A 48 -10.64 -26.58 41.46
C ASP A 48 -9.48 -27.09 42.34
N GLY A 49 -8.41 -26.30 42.48
CA GLY A 49 -7.19 -26.64 43.22
C GLY A 49 -6.11 -27.32 42.36
N THR A 50 -6.35 -27.49 41.06
CA THR A 50 -5.37 -28.03 40.11
C THR A 50 -4.79 -26.93 39.21
N ASN A 51 -3.77 -27.29 38.42
CA ASN A 51 -3.24 -26.42 37.36
C ASN A 51 -3.99 -26.59 36.02
N GLY A 52 -5.20 -27.18 36.05
CA GLY A 52 -6.04 -27.40 34.89
C GLY A 52 -6.78 -26.15 34.40
N PRO A 53 -7.52 -26.27 33.27
CA PRO A 53 -8.38 -25.20 32.79
C PRO A 53 -9.64 -25.05 33.68
N ASP A 54 -9.73 -23.90 34.35
CA ASP A 54 -10.85 -23.56 35.24
C ASP A 54 -11.72 -22.45 34.62
N GLY A 55 -13.05 -22.63 34.58
CA GLY A 55 -13.98 -21.61 34.07
C GLY A 55 -15.37 -22.11 33.68
N ILE A 56 -16.12 -21.32 32.92
CA ILE A 56 -17.43 -21.70 32.37
C ILE A 56 -17.17 -22.50 31.09
N THR A 57 -17.43 -23.81 31.13
CA THR A 57 -17.22 -24.72 30.00
C THR A 57 -18.53 -25.34 29.54
N TRP A 58 -18.68 -25.53 28.23
CA TRP A 58 -19.80 -26.23 27.61
C TRP A 58 -19.33 -27.61 27.12
N TYR A 59 -20.12 -28.64 27.45
CA TYR A 59 -19.92 -30.10 27.30
C TYR A 59 -18.56 -30.62 26.77
N ASN A 60 -17.88 -31.36 27.65
CA ASN A 60 -16.54 -31.91 27.50
C ASN A 60 -16.59 -33.44 27.28
N THR A 61 -16.36 -33.87 26.05
CA THR A 61 -15.62 -35.12 25.79
C THR A 61 -14.39 -34.73 24.98
N ALA A 62 -13.21 -34.91 25.56
CA ALA A 62 -11.91 -34.59 24.98
C ALA A 62 -11.83 -34.95 23.48
N PRO A 63 -11.19 -34.11 22.62
CA PRO A 63 -10.21 -33.06 22.95
C PRO A 63 -10.72 -31.60 22.87
N LEU A 64 -12.03 -31.37 22.82
CA LEU A 64 -12.58 -30.04 22.51
C LEU A 64 -12.98 -29.27 23.78
N ASN A 65 -12.26 -28.18 24.08
CA ASN A 65 -12.57 -27.29 25.20
C ASN A 65 -13.36 -26.08 24.68
N TYR A 66 -14.68 -26.06 24.94
CA TYR A 66 -15.54 -24.94 24.60
C TYR A 66 -15.81 -24.07 25.84
N GLY A 67 -15.51 -22.78 25.77
CA GLY A 67 -15.96 -21.82 26.77
C GLY A 67 -14.96 -20.76 27.19
N ILE A 68 -15.15 -20.24 28.40
CA ILE A 68 -14.38 -19.15 29.01
C ILE A 68 -13.64 -19.70 30.22
N TYR A 69 -12.32 -19.88 30.12
CA TYR A 69 -11.52 -20.52 31.15
C TYR A 69 -10.08 -20.02 31.18
N ARG A 70 -9.35 -20.30 32.26
CA ARG A 70 -7.93 -19.97 32.37
C ARG A 70 -7.03 -21.02 31.73
N THR A 71 -5.94 -20.64 31.09
CA THR A 71 -4.93 -21.61 30.62
C THR A 71 -4.14 -22.18 31.80
N PRO A 72 -3.64 -23.43 31.72
CA PRO A 72 -2.68 -23.97 32.68
C PRO A 72 -1.45 -23.08 32.85
N GLY A 73 -0.97 -22.90 34.07
CA GLY A 73 0.30 -22.20 34.37
C GLY A 73 0.28 -21.42 35.68
N PRO A 74 1.46 -21.08 36.25
CA PRO A 74 1.57 -20.20 37.41
C PRO A 74 1.28 -18.72 37.06
N TRP A 75 1.17 -17.87 38.08
CA TRP A 75 1.08 -16.41 37.93
C TRP A 75 2.46 -15.73 37.77
N THR A 76 3.49 -16.46 37.35
CA THR A 76 4.86 -15.97 37.28
C THR A 76 5.48 -16.21 35.92
N ALA A 77 6.40 -15.31 35.54
CA ALA A 77 7.17 -15.43 34.33
C ALA A 77 7.98 -16.75 34.31
N PRO A 78 8.15 -17.38 33.13
CA PRO A 78 7.58 -17.02 31.83
C PRO A 78 6.18 -17.60 31.56
N ALA A 79 5.62 -18.38 32.50
CA ALA A 79 4.47 -19.26 32.26
C ALA A 79 3.16 -18.69 32.82
N TYR A 80 2.90 -17.39 32.63
CA TYR A 80 1.66 -16.75 33.06
C TYR A 80 0.43 -17.47 32.51
N GLN A 81 -0.48 -17.87 33.40
CA GLN A 81 -1.84 -18.25 33.02
C GLN A 81 -2.59 -17.08 32.35
N GLN A 82 -3.39 -17.37 31.34
CA GLN A 82 -4.15 -16.40 30.54
C GLN A 82 -5.65 -16.70 30.58
N LEU A 83 -6.50 -15.70 30.43
CA LEU A 83 -7.93 -15.91 30.15
C LEU A 83 -8.08 -16.34 28.67
N ARG A 84 -8.78 -17.45 28.43
CA ARG A 84 -9.06 -17.98 27.10
C ARG A 84 -10.56 -18.06 26.84
N LEU A 85 -10.95 -17.62 25.65
CA LEU A 85 -12.26 -17.85 25.05
C LEU A 85 -12.05 -18.79 23.86
N GLN A 86 -12.61 -19.99 23.89
CA GLN A 86 -12.35 -21.01 22.86
C GLN A 86 -13.64 -21.66 22.34
N TRP A 87 -13.78 -21.64 21.01
CA TRP A 87 -14.79 -22.38 20.25
C TRP A 87 -14.22 -22.79 18.89
N ASP A 88 -14.43 -24.03 18.49
CA ASP A 88 -13.96 -24.57 17.20
C ASP A 88 -14.57 -23.84 16.00
N THR A 89 -15.80 -23.34 16.15
CA THR A 89 -16.52 -22.59 15.12
C THR A 89 -16.29 -21.08 15.19
N GLY A 90 -15.42 -20.62 16.10
CA GLY A 90 -15.15 -19.19 16.32
C GLY A 90 -16.18 -18.47 17.20
N ILE A 91 -15.97 -17.16 17.35
CA ILE A 91 -16.78 -16.27 18.18
C ILE A 91 -17.38 -15.18 17.28
N ILE A 92 -18.70 -15.04 17.29
CA ILE A 92 -19.41 -13.99 16.55
C ILE A 92 -19.87 -12.91 17.54
N LEU A 93 -19.40 -11.68 17.34
CA LEU A 93 -19.86 -10.51 18.09
C LEU A 93 -20.85 -9.71 17.23
N TYR A 94 -22.12 -10.13 17.23
CA TYR A 94 -23.18 -9.48 16.46
C TYR A 94 -24.19 -8.81 17.40
N PRO A 95 -24.40 -7.48 17.31
CA PRO A 95 -25.22 -6.78 18.28
C PRO A 95 -26.69 -6.74 17.87
N GLY A 96 -27.07 -7.34 16.73
CA GLY A 96 -28.39 -7.19 16.12
C GLY A 96 -28.49 -5.98 15.18
N TYR A 97 -29.61 -5.87 14.47
CA TYR A 97 -29.87 -4.76 13.56
C TYR A 97 -30.12 -3.46 14.35
N GLY A 98 -29.45 -2.36 13.99
CA GLY A 98 -29.65 -1.04 14.61
C GLY A 98 -28.76 -0.73 15.83
N HIS A 99 -27.76 -1.55 16.12
CA HIS A 99 -26.84 -1.33 17.25
C HIS A 99 -25.38 -1.16 16.77
N SER A 100 -24.72 -0.07 17.19
CA SER A 100 -23.36 0.29 16.71
C SER A 100 -22.22 -0.09 17.69
N LYS A 101 -22.41 -1.13 18.53
CA LYS A 101 -21.51 -1.42 19.67
C LYS A 101 -20.78 -2.76 19.59
N SER A 102 -20.78 -3.45 18.45
CA SER A 102 -19.94 -4.64 18.29
C SER A 102 -18.49 -4.25 18.03
N PHE A 103 -17.73 -4.10 19.11
CA PHE A 103 -16.28 -3.94 19.05
C PHE A 103 -15.61 -4.76 20.15
N VAL A 104 -14.36 -5.14 19.91
CA VAL A 104 -13.45 -5.61 20.95
C VAL A 104 -12.55 -4.44 21.30
N ASP A 105 -12.73 -3.86 22.48
CA ASP A 105 -11.79 -2.87 23.02
C ASP A 105 -10.63 -3.60 23.70
N VAL A 106 -9.41 -3.36 23.23
CA VAL A 106 -8.19 -3.98 23.77
C VAL A 106 -7.32 -2.87 24.35
N GLN A 107 -7.28 -2.79 25.67
CA GLN A 107 -6.41 -1.85 26.39
C GLN A 107 -5.06 -2.53 26.68
N GLY A 108 -3.94 -1.86 26.37
CA GLY A 108 -2.58 -2.42 26.51
C GLY A 108 -1.89 -2.63 25.15
N ASP A 109 -1.14 -3.72 25.01
CA ASP A 109 -0.26 -4.00 23.84
C ASP A 109 -1.00 -4.35 22.53
N GLY A 110 -2.33 -4.22 22.49
CA GLY A 110 -3.15 -4.39 21.29
C GLY A 110 -3.49 -5.84 20.90
N LEU A 111 -4.10 -6.00 19.71
CA LEU A 111 -4.50 -7.31 19.17
C LEU A 111 -3.31 -8.03 18.53
N ARG A 112 -2.95 -9.21 19.05
CA ARG A 112 -1.93 -10.09 18.47
C ARG A 112 -2.57 -11.31 17.81
N VAL A 113 -2.33 -11.48 16.50
CA VAL A 113 -2.75 -12.67 15.75
C VAL A 113 -1.53 -13.54 15.46
N THR A 114 -1.42 -14.67 16.15
CA THR A 114 -0.23 -15.56 16.08
C THR A 114 -0.31 -16.59 14.95
N SER A 115 -1.50 -16.84 14.41
CA SER A 115 -1.74 -17.74 13.28
C SER A 115 -3.03 -17.35 12.53
N GLY A 116 -3.23 -17.88 11.32
CA GLY A 116 -4.38 -17.51 10.47
C GLY A 116 -4.19 -16.18 9.73
N ASN A 117 -5.31 -15.63 9.26
CA ASN A 117 -5.44 -14.41 8.45
C ASN A 117 -6.47 -13.47 9.12
N VAL A 118 -6.28 -12.15 8.98
CA VAL A 118 -7.23 -11.14 9.46
C VAL A 118 -8.02 -10.59 8.27
N GLY A 119 -9.33 -10.83 8.25
CA GLY A 119 -10.24 -10.24 7.27
C GLY A 119 -10.92 -8.98 7.82
N ILE A 120 -10.93 -7.90 7.05
CA ILE A 120 -11.73 -6.71 7.29
C ILE A 120 -12.65 -6.53 6.09
N GLY A 121 -13.96 -6.75 6.28
CA GLY A 121 -14.95 -6.69 5.20
C GLY A 121 -14.98 -7.92 4.27
N THR A 122 -14.31 -9.02 4.64
CA THR A 122 -14.37 -10.31 3.96
C THR A 122 -14.57 -11.46 4.96
N GLU A 123 -15.33 -12.48 4.57
CA GLU A 123 -15.53 -13.72 5.35
C GLU A 123 -14.46 -14.79 5.04
N ALA A 124 -13.71 -14.61 3.95
CA ALA A 124 -12.72 -15.58 3.47
C ALA A 124 -11.39 -14.86 3.12
N PRO A 125 -10.63 -14.39 4.12
CA PRO A 125 -9.42 -13.64 3.88
C PRO A 125 -8.33 -14.49 3.20
N ALA A 126 -7.87 -14.06 2.03
CA ALA A 126 -6.90 -14.79 1.20
C ALA A 126 -5.43 -14.44 1.53
N ALA A 127 -5.19 -13.40 2.33
CA ALA A 127 -3.88 -12.95 2.77
C ALA A 127 -3.83 -12.72 4.29
N LYS A 128 -2.63 -12.55 4.85
CA LYS A 128 -2.44 -12.35 6.30
C LYS A 128 -3.25 -11.18 6.87
N LEU A 129 -3.39 -10.13 6.08
CA LEU A 129 -4.35 -9.06 6.28
C LEU A 129 -5.05 -8.85 4.93
N ASP A 130 -6.36 -9.06 4.90
CA ASP A 130 -7.20 -8.89 3.72
C ASP A 130 -8.28 -7.85 4.05
N VAL A 131 -8.17 -6.68 3.42
CA VAL A 131 -9.11 -5.56 3.59
C VAL A 131 -9.89 -5.44 2.30
N PHE A 132 -11.16 -5.83 2.35
CA PHE A 132 -12.02 -5.93 1.18
C PHE A 132 -13.33 -5.18 1.40
N VAL A 133 -13.74 -4.42 0.38
CA VAL A 133 -15.07 -3.81 0.27
C VAL A 133 -15.54 -4.06 -1.17
N PRO A 134 -16.72 -4.68 -1.37
CA PRO A 134 -17.17 -5.16 -2.68
C PRO A 134 -17.53 -4.08 -3.72
N ALA A 135 -17.41 -2.79 -3.37
CA ALA A 135 -17.64 -1.68 -4.29
C ALA A 135 -16.50 -0.65 -4.18
N SER A 136 -15.94 -0.25 -5.34
CA SER A 136 -14.72 0.56 -5.53
C SER A 136 -14.85 2.03 -5.12
N THR A 137 -15.40 2.29 -3.94
CA THR A 137 -15.22 3.58 -3.28
C THR A 137 -13.86 3.56 -2.57
N PHE A 138 -13.26 4.73 -2.38
CA PHE A 138 -11.95 4.94 -1.74
C PHE A 138 -11.94 4.57 -0.24
N THR A 139 -12.54 3.44 0.13
CA THR A 139 -12.84 3.01 1.50
C THR A 139 -12.02 1.79 1.94
N ASN A 140 -11.36 1.09 1.01
CA ASN A 140 -10.36 0.05 1.29
C ASN A 140 -9.00 0.64 1.68
N ASN A 141 -9.01 1.54 2.66
CA ASN A 141 -7.83 2.31 3.01
C ASN A 141 -7.27 1.87 4.36
N ILE A 142 -5.96 1.72 4.43
CA ILE A 142 -5.22 1.73 5.69
C ILE A 142 -4.84 3.18 5.98
N LYS A 143 -5.41 3.74 7.04
CA LYS A 143 -5.13 5.11 7.51
C LYS A 143 -3.85 5.13 8.33
N PHE A 144 -2.94 6.04 8.01
CA PHE A 144 -1.72 6.35 8.77
C PHE A 144 -1.73 7.82 9.20
N GLY A 145 -1.41 8.13 10.46
CA GLY A 145 -1.34 9.51 10.97
C GLY A 145 -2.60 9.99 11.72
N ASP A 146 -2.59 11.26 12.13
CA ASP A 146 -3.51 11.87 13.10
C ASP A 146 -4.67 12.68 12.45
N ALA A 147 -4.70 14.00 12.63
CA ALA A 147 -5.65 14.94 12.04
C ALA A 147 -5.39 15.16 10.54
N THR A 148 -4.15 14.96 10.08
CA THR A 148 -3.78 15.02 8.65
C THR A 148 -3.26 13.67 8.15
N PRO A 149 -4.12 12.65 8.07
CA PRO A 149 -3.70 11.32 7.72
C PRO A 149 -3.33 11.17 6.25
N ALA A 150 -2.43 10.23 6.00
CA ALA A 150 -2.21 9.60 4.72
C ALA A 150 -2.94 8.26 4.67
N TYR A 151 -3.34 7.85 3.48
CA TYR A 151 -4.02 6.58 3.25
C TYR A 151 -3.23 5.75 2.27
N LEU A 152 -3.01 4.47 2.58
CA LEU A 152 -2.64 3.46 1.59
C LEU A 152 -3.90 2.74 1.16
N ALA A 153 -4.15 2.70 -0.13
CA ALA A 153 -5.31 2.04 -0.68
C ALA A 153 -4.95 1.29 -1.95
N SER A 154 -5.78 0.30 -2.28
CA SER A 154 -5.73 -0.40 -3.56
C SER A 154 -7.10 -0.34 -4.22
N GLY A 155 -7.09 -0.26 -5.55
CA GLY A 155 -8.29 -0.30 -6.36
C GLY A 155 -7.99 -0.85 -7.75
N ASN A 156 -8.98 -0.81 -8.65
CA ASN A 156 -8.82 -1.32 -10.02
C ASN A 156 -7.64 -0.66 -10.76
N SER A 157 -7.31 0.57 -10.40
CA SER A 157 -6.21 1.32 -11.02
C SER A 157 -4.83 0.99 -10.47
N GLY A 158 -4.70 0.26 -9.35
CA GLY A 158 -3.42 -0.07 -8.70
C GLY A 158 -3.36 0.30 -7.21
N ILE A 159 -2.16 0.57 -6.69
CA ILE A 159 -1.90 0.99 -5.30
C ILE A 159 -1.64 2.50 -5.28
N TYR A 160 -2.24 3.23 -4.34
CA TYR A 160 -2.02 4.67 -4.23
C TYR A 160 -1.94 5.17 -2.79
N LEU A 161 -1.25 6.32 -2.65
CA LEU A 161 -1.22 7.15 -1.47
C LEU A 161 -2.07 8.40 -1.69
N SER A 162 -3.00 8.67 -0.79
CA SER A 162 -3.83 9.90 -0.82
C SER A 162 -3.79 10.65 0.49
N ASN A 163 -4.08 11.95 0.43
CA ASN A 163 -4.31 12.77 1.62
C ASN A 163 -5.74 12.58 2.16
N ASN A 164 -6.07 13.33 3.22
CA ASN A 164 -7.38 13.35 3.87
C ASN A 164 -8.53 13.98 3.06
N THR A 165 -8.23 14.63 1.93
CA THR A 165 -9.24 15.14 0.98
C THR A 165 -9.44 14.21 -0.21
N GLY A 166 -8.80 13.03 -0.23
CA GLY A 166 -8.87 12.08 -1.34
C GLY A 166 -7.97 12.43 -2.52
N ASN A 167 -7.15 13.49 -2.43
CA ASN A 167 -6.18 13.80 -3.48
C ASN A 167 -5.06 12.78 -3.45
N GLN A 168 -4.87 12.08 -4.56
CA GLN A 168 -3.79 11.11 -4.72
C GLN A 168 -2.46 11.82 -4.99
N LEU A 169 -1.49 11.54 -4.14
CA LEU A 169 -0.16 12.13 -4.18
C LEU A 169 0.79 11.26 -4.99
N PHE A 170 0.66 9.94 -4.85
CA PHE A 170 1.51 8.94 -5.46
C PHE A 170 0.68 7.71 -5.83
N MET A 171 0.94 7.11 -6.98
CA MET A 171 0.25 5.91 -7.43
C MET A 171 1.18 5.01 -8.24
N ILE A 172 1.03 3.71 -8.05
CA ILE A 172 1.59 2.66 -8.92
C ILE A 172 0.41 1.95 -9.58
N GLN A 173 0.29 2.07 -10.89
CA GLN A 173 -0.75 1.39 -11.65
C GLN A 173 -0.51 -0.12 -11.71
N HIS A 174 -1.58 -0.90 -11.93
CA HIS A 174 -1.46 -2.34 -12.18
C HIS A 174 -0.63 -2.67 -13.45
N THR A 175 -0.45 -1.70 -14.36
CA THR A 175 0.44 -1.77 -15.53
C THR A 175 1.92 -1.50 -15.21
N GLY A 176 2.23 -1.15 -13.96
CA GLY A 176 3.56 -0.79 -13.48
C GLY A 176 3.98 0.66 -13.74
N ASN A 177 3.08 1.52 -14.22
CA ASN A 177 3.35 2.95 -14.39
C ASN A 177 3.22 3.70 -13.05
N VAL A 178 4.14 4.61 -12.77
CA VAL A 178 4.16 5.42 -11.55
C VAL A 178 3.69 6.85 -11.85
N GLY A 179 2.72 7.33 -11.07
CA GLY A 179 2.22 8.70 -11.12
C GLY A 179 2.54 9.45 -9.83
N ILE A 180 3.08 10.66 -9.94
CA ILE A 180 3.24 11.62 -8.83
C ILE A 180 2.38 12.85 -9.14
N GLY A 181 1.35 13.09 -8.35
CA GLY A 181 0.34 14.14 -8.60
C GLY A 181 -0.54 13.91 -9.84
N THR A 182 -0.57 12.69 -10.39
CA THR A 182 -1.41 12.30 -11.53
C THR A 182 -1.93 10.87 -11.39
N MET A 183 -3.17 10.64 -11.85
CA MET A 183 -3.86 9.34 -11.83
C MET A 183 -3.76 8.56 -13.16
N THR A 184 -3.24 9.21 -14.19
CA THR A 184 -3.22 8.67 -15.55
C THR A 184 -1.81 8.72 -16.13
N PRO A 185 -0.80 8.11 -15.45
CA PRO A 185 0.54 8.04 -16.00
C PRO A 185 0.52 7.26 -17.32
N ASN A 186 0.80 7.97 -18.41
CA ASN A 186 0.91 7.42 -19.77
C ASN A 186 2.33 6.94 -20.09
N SER A 187 3.24 7.04 -19.11
CA SER A 187 4.65 6.67 -19.18
C SER A 187 5.05 5.94 -17.91
N LYS A 188 6.22 5.30 -17.90
CA LYS A 188 6.68 4.55 -16.71
C LYS A 188 6.79 5.41 -15.45
N LEU A 189 7.15 6.68 -15.60
CA LEU A 189 7.07 7.69 -14.56
C LEU A 189 6.42 8.95 -15.15
N ALA A 190 5.32 9.40 -14.57
CA ALA A 190 4.70 10.68 -14.89
C ALA A 190 4.58 11.54 -13.63
N VAL A 191 5.06 12.79 -13.72
CA VAL A 191 5.06 13.74 -12.60
C VAL A 191 4.30 15.00 -13.02
N ASN A 192 3.22 15.32 -12.33
CA ASN A 192 2.51 16.58 -12.49
C ASN A 192 3.09 17.61 -11.52
N GLY A 193 4.26 18.15 -11.88
CA GLY A 193 5.00 19.10 -11.05
C GLY A 193 6.49 19.13 -11.40
N ASN A 194 7.25 19.83 -10.57
CA ASN A 194 8.70 19.99 -10.78
C ASN A 194 9.47 18.79 -10.23
N ILE A 195 10.50 18.36 -10.97
CA ILE A 195 11.48 17.38 -10.52
C ILE A 195 12.78 18.12 -10.22
N ARG A 196 13.25 18.07 -8.96
CA ARG A 196 14.59 18.53 -8.59
C ARG A 196 15.48 17.31 -8.42
N ALA A 197 16.48 17.16 -9.28
CA ALA A 197 17.45 16.08 -9.24
C ALA A 197 18.86 16.65 -9.06
N HIS A 198 19.75 15.87 -8.43
CA HIS A 198 21.18 16.20 -8.38
C HIS A 198 21.86 15.90 -9.72
N GLU A 199 21.47 14.79 -10.36
CA GLU A 199 21.97 14.34 -11.66
C GLU A 199 20.85 13.58 -12.40
N ILE A 200 20.84 13.69 -13.73
CA ILE A 200 20.01 12.88 -14.61
C ILE A 200 20.92 12.32 -15.71
N LYS A 201 21.11 11.00 -15.72
CA LYS A 201 21.77 10.29 -16.82
C LYS A 201 20.71 9.84 -17.82
N VAL A 202 20.80 10.34 -19.04
CA VAL A 202 19.91 9.93 -20.14
C VAL A 202 20.69 9.03 -21.10
N GLU A 203 20.17 7.84 -21.34
CA GLU A 203 20.75 6.91 -22.31
C GLU A 203 20.05 7.11 -23.66
N THR A 204 20.79 7.68 -24.62
CA THR A 204 20.33 7.85 -26.01
C THR A 204 21.19 6.99 -26.93
N ALA A 205 20.57 6.42 -27.97
CA ALA A 205 21.26 5.50 -28.88
C ALA A 205 22.13 6.20 -29.91
N ASN A 206 21.79 7.44 -30.29
CA ASN A 206 22.37 8.14 -31.43
C ASN A 206 22.98 9.48 -30.99
N TRP A 207 24.23 9.44 -30.50
CA TRP A 207 24.99 10.64 -30.17
C TRP A 207 25.56 11.29 -31.45
N PRO A 208 25.58 12.64 -31.58
CA PRO A 208 25.75 13.31 -32.87
C PRO A 208 27.16 13.32 -33.49
N ASP A 209 28.12 12.53 -32.98
CA ASP A 209 29.51 12.46 -33.48
C ASP A 209 29.62 12.20 -35.00
N TYR A 210 28.56 11.72 -35.64
CA TYR A 210 28.46 11.54 -37.09
C TYR A 210 28.63 12.85 -37.88
N VAL A 211 28.44 14.03 -37.29
CA VAL A 211 28.66 15.32 -37.97
C VAL A 211 30.09 15.48 -38.48
N PHE A 212 31.05 14.80 -37.84
CA PHE A 212 32.45 14.81 -38.25
C PHE A 212 32.83 13.68 -39.23
N ALA A 213 31.87 12.85 -39.64
CA ALA A 213 32.11 11.80 -40.62
C ALA A 213 32.43 12.40 -42.00
N LYS A 214 33.25 11.71 -42.80
CA LYS A 214 33.69 12.21 -44.12
C LYS A 214 32.56 12.34 -45.13
N ASP A 215 31.52 11.55 -44.96
CA ASP A 215 30.30 11.48 -45.76
C ASP A 215 29.17 12.33 -45.18
N TYR A 216 29.42 13.10 -44.11
CA TYR A 216 28.42 14.01 -43.57
C TYR A 216 28.18 15.19 -44.52
N GLU A 217 26.95 15.30 -45.01
CA GLU A 217 26.51 16.44 -45.82
C GLU A 217 26.16 17.62 -44.91
N LEU A 218 27.13 18.52 -44.70
CA LEU A 218 26.93 19.74 -43.94
C LEU A 218 25.95 20.69 -44.69
N PRO A 219 24.78 21.03 -44.12
CA PRO A 219 23.85 21.97 -44.73
C PRO A 219 24.51 23.32 -44.96
N THR A 220 24.24 23.99 -46.08
CA THR A 220 24.81 25.31 -46.32
C THR A 220 24.13 26.37 -45.44
N LEU A 221 24.85 27.47 -45.17
CA LEU A 221 24.27 28.60 -44.44
C LEU A 221 23.09 29.24 -45.20
N GLN A 222 23.11 29.19 -46.54
CA GLN A 222 22.01 29.69 -47.37
C GLN A 222 20.75 28.82 -47.23
N GLU A 223 20.91 27.50 -47.21
CA GLU A 223 19.78 26.57 -46.96
C GLU A 223 19.23 26.74 -45.55
N THR A 224 20.12 26.90 -44.57
CA THR A 224 19.74 27.15 -43.18
C THR A 224 19.00 28.48 -43.04
N GLU A 225 19.49 29.56 -43.66
CA GLU A 225 18.82 30.87 -43.68
C GLU A 225 17.43 30.77 -44.32
N LYS A 226 17.32 30.07 -45.45
CA LYS A 226 16.04 29.84 -46.12
C LYS A 226 15.07 29.09 -45.20
N HIS A 227 15.53 28.03 -44.53
CA HIS A 227 14.71 27.27 -43.60
C HIS A 227 14.22 28.14 -42.43
N ILE A 228 15.09 28.97 -41.85
CA ILE A 228 14.70 29.88 -40.77
C ILE A 228 13.67 30.90 -41.26
N LYS A 229 13.83 31.45 -42.47
CA LYS A 229 12.85 32.37 -43.07
C LYS A 229 11.50 31.69 -43.30
N ASP A 230 11.50 30.44 -43.73
CA ASP A 230 10.29 29.70 -44.07
C ASP A 230 9.57 29.10 -42.84
N LYS A 231 10.32 28.69 -41.80
CA LYS A 231 9.81 27.91 -40.65
C LYS A 231 9.92 28.63 -39.30
N GLY A 232 10.80 29.63 -39.18
CA GLY A 232 11.00 30.39 -37.95
C GLY A 232 11.80 29.68 -36.85
N HIS A 233 12.45 28.55 -37.16
CA HIS A 233 13.32 27.81 -36.24
C HIS A 233 14.45 27.10 -37.00
N LEU A 234 15.43 26.53 -36.27
CA LEU A 234 16.54 25.80 -36.87
C LEU A 234 16.09 24.44 -37.44
N PRO A 235 16.72 23.95 -38.52
CA PRO A 235 16.50 22.60 -39.03
C PRO A 235 16.73 21.53 -37.94
N GLY A 236 15.77 20.62 -37.79
CA GLY A 236 15.83 19.51 -36.82
C GLY A 236 15.45 19.88 -35.37
N ILE A 237 15.38 21.17 -35.04
CA ILE A 237 14.90 21.65 -33.74
C ILE A 237 13.38 21.85 -33.81
N PRO A 238 12.59 21.32 -32.86
CA PRO A 238 11.15 21.48 -32.86
C PRO A 238 10.75 22.95 -32.70
N SER A 239 9.65 23.33 -33.33
CA SER A 239 9.04 24.64 -33.18
C SER A 239 8.45 24.84 -31.78
N ALA A 240 8.24 26.11 -31.40
CA ALA A 240 7.59 26.43 -30.12
C ALA A 240 6.17 25.84 -30.00
N ALA A 241 5.46 25.69 -31.12
CA ALA A 241 4.14 25.07 -31.16
C ALA A 241 4.20 23.56 -30.85
N GLU A 242 5.18 22.85 -31.43
CA GLU A 242 5.40 21.43 -31.16
C GLU A 242 5.84 21.19 -29.71
N VAL A 243 6.75 22.02 -29.19
CA VAL A 243 7.19 21.96 -27.78
C VAL A 243 6.03 22.20 -26.82
N LYS A 244 5.14 23.15 -27.13
CA LYS A 244 3.97 23.42 -26.29
C LYS A 244 2.97 22.25 -26.28
N ALA A 245 2.83 21.56 -27.41
CA ALA A 245 1.89 20.44 -27.55
C ALA A 245 2.42 19.15 -26.90
N ASN A 246 3.70 18.84 -27.11
CA ASN A 246 4.25 17.52 -26.82
C ASN A 246 5.34 17.51 -25.74
N GLY A 247 5.82 18.69 -25.31
CA GLY A 247 6.99 18.80 -24.45
C GLY A 247 8.29 18.61 -25.22
N VAL A 248 9.37 18.28 -24.48
CA VAL A 248 10.69 18.05 -25.06
C VAL A 248 11.35 16.87 -24.38
N ASP A 249 11.87 15.94 -25.17
CA ASP A 249 12.70 14.86 -24.66
C ASP A 249 14.11 15.39 -24.36
N LEU A 250 14.49 15.36 -23.08
CA LEU A 250 15.74 15.94 -22.58
C LEU A 250 16.97 15.41 -23.32
N GLY A 251 17.05 14.09 -23.52
CA GLY A 251 18.16 13.45 -24.22
C GLY A 251 18.22 13.81 -25.70
N GLU A 252 17.08 13.77 -26.39
CA GLU A 252 17.01 14.08 -27.81
C GLU A 252 17.32 15.56 -28.09
N MET A 253 16.79 16.47 -27.27
CA MET A 253 17.08 17.90 -27.41
C MET A 253 18.56 18.18 -27.17
N ASN A 254 19.17 17.60 -26.14
CA ASN A 254 20.61 17.76 -25.90
C ASN A 254 21.45 17.24 -27.08
N ALA A 255 21.10 16.09 -27.66
CA ALA A 255 21.77 15.54 -28.83
C ALA A 255 21.61 16.47 -30.06
N LYS A 256 20.39 16.97 -30.31
CA LYS A 256 20.13 17.92 -31.41
C LYS A 256 20.88 19.24 -31.24
N LEU A 257 20.94 19.78 -30.02
CA LEU A 257 21.70 20.99 -29.72
C LEU A 257 23.19 20.78 -29.94
N LEU A 258 23.74 19.64 -29.52
CA LEU A 258 25.13 19.29 -29.78
C LEU A 258 25.41 19.18 -31.29
N GLN A 259 24.53 18.51 -32.05
CA GLN A 259 24.64 18.47 -33.51
C GLN A 259 24.76 19.89 -34.12
N LYS A 260 23.92 20.84 -33.66
CA LYS A 260 23.97 22.23 -34.17
C LYS A 260 25.27 22.95 -33.77
N ILE A 261 25.82 22.67 -32.60
CA ILE A 261 27.12 23.22 -32.15
C ILE A 261 28.24 22.69 -33.05
N GLU A 262 28.22 21.40 -33.39
CA GLU A 262 29.23 20.77 -34.24
C GLU A 262 29.17 21.29 -35.69
N GLU A 263 27.96 21.40 -36.27
CA GLU A 263 27.74 22.00 -37.59
C GLU A 263 28.22 23.46 -37.62
N LEU A 264 27.89 24.26 -36.60
CA LEU A 264 28.34 25.64 -36.48
C LEU A 264 29.88 25.71 -36.41
N THR A 265 30.50 24.76 -35.69
CA THR A 265 31.96 24.67 -35.58
C THR A 265 32.59 24.39 -36.95
N LEU A 266 32.01 23.52 -37.76
CA LEU A 266 32.48 23.26 -39.13
C LEU A 266 32.37 24.51 -40.02
N HIS A 267 31.26 25.24 -39.95
CA HIS A 267 31.10 26.50 -40.67
C HIS A 267 32.12 27.56 -40.24
N LEU A 268 32.41 27.67 -38.94
CA LEU A 268 33.43 28.59 -38.42
C LEU A 268 34.83 28.24 -38.95
N ILE A 269 35.20 26.95 -38.95
CA ILE A 269 36.47 26.48 -39.52
C ILE A 269 36.55 26.82 -41.01
N GLU A 270 35.48 26.57 -41.77
CA GLU A 270 35.42 26.89 -43.20
C GLU A 270 35.52 28.40 -43.44
N GLN A 271 34.83 29.20 -42.63
CA GLN A 271 34.84 30.66 -42.74
C GLN A 271 36.22 31.24 -42.41
N ASN A 272 36.91 30.72 -41.39
CA ASN A 272 38.27 31.12 -41.06
C ASN A 272 39.24 30.83 -42.22
N LYS A 273 39.16 29.63 -42.80
CA LYS A 273 39.95 29.28 -44.00
C LYS A 273 39.71 30.25 -45.16
N LYS A 274 38.45 30.64 -45.40
CA LYS A 274 38.09 31.63 -46.43
C LYS A 274 38.66 33.02 -46.11
N PHE A 275 38.68 33.44 -44.85
CA PHE A 275 39.28 34.72 -44.44
C PHE A 275 40.79 34.72 -44.63
N GLU A 276 41.49 33.68 -44.19
CA GLU A 276 42.94 33.54 -44.38
C GLU A 276 43.32 33.56 -45.86
N ALA A 277 42.55 32.87 -46.70
CA ALA A 277 42.75 32.88 -48.15
C ALA A 277 42.55 34.29 -48.75
N LYS A 278 41.51 35.02 -48.32
CA LYS A 278 41.27 36.40 -48.76
C LYS A 278 42.37 37.35 -48.32
N ILE A 279 42.83 37.26 -47.06
CA ILE A 279 43.93 38.07 -46.53
C ILE A 279 45.21 37.81 -47.34
N SER A 280 45.52 36.54 -47.60
CA SER A 280 46.69 36.15 -48.38
C SER A 280 46.64 36.71 -49.80
N ALA A 281 45.48 36.62 -50.46
CA ALA A 281 45.26 37.17 -51.81
C ALA A 281 45.40 38.70 -51.85
N GLN A 282 44.81 39.40 -50.87
CA GLN A 282 44.93 40.86 -50.75
C GLN A 282 46.37 41.30 -50.49
N GLN A 283 47.11 40.56 -49.65
CA GLN A 283 48.52 40.85 -49.39
C GLN A 283 49.36 40.72 -50.67
N GLN A 284 49.11 39.67 -51.48
CA GLN A 284 49.76 39.50 -52.77
C GLN A 284 49.46 40.65 -53.74
N GLU A 285 48.21 41.11 -53.80
CA GLU A 285 47.80 42.24 -54.65
C GLU A 285 48.46 43.56 -54.20
N ILE A 286 48.51 43.82 -52.89
CA ILE A 286 49.20 44.99 -52.32
C ILE A 286 50.69 44.98 -52.69
N ASP A 287 51.34 43.82 -52.63
CA ASP A 287 52.76 43.68 -52.95
C ASP A 287 53.05 43.86 -54.45
N LEU A 288 52.12 43.46 -55.33
CA LEU A 288 52.17 43.73 -56.77
C LEU A 288 52.03 45.23 -57.08
N LEU A 289 51.05 45.90 -56.47
CA LEU A 289 50.82 47.34 -56.65
C LEU A 289 52.01 48.18 -56.15
N LYS A 290 52.65 47.77 -55.04
CA LYS A 290 53.88 48.42 -54.55
C LYS A 290 55.06 48.26 -55.51
N ARG A 291 55.17 47.12 -56.20
CA ARG A 291 56.22 46.90 -57.21
C ARG A 291 56.02 47.73 -58.46
N ASN A 292 54.78 47.89 -58.92
CA ASN A 292 54.46 48.68 -60.13
C ASN A 292 54.54 50.21 -59.91
N ARG A 293 54.73 50.67 -58.67
CA ARG A 293 54.85 52.09 -58.29
C ARG A 293 56.30 52.58 -58.12
N LYS A 294 57.28 51.68 -58.17
CA LYS A 294 58.72 52.01 -58.22
C LYS A 294 59.18 51.99 -59.66
#